data_AF-A0A2U1S698-F1
#
_entry.id   AF-A0A2U1S698-F1
#
_cell.length_a   1.000
_cell.length_b   1.000
_cell.length_c   1.000
_cell.angle_alpha   90.00
_cell.angle_beta   90.00
_cell.angle_gamma   90.00
#
_symmetry.space_group_name_H-M   'P 1'
#
loop_
_entity.id
_entity.type
_entity.pdbx_description
1 polymer ?
#
loop_
_entity_poly.entity_id
_entity_poly.type
_entity_poly.pdbx_seq_one_letter_code
_entity_poly.pdbx_strand_id
1 'polypeptide(L)'
;MDVNSGFPGTGRNVGLDLAQGECVIFADHDDTYEENAFEIMYDEIASENADMVICNFNQVFPDRTVPFKSIFGDSGKINVNSFKEEPDLLRIPAAIWTRMFRREFLQKNKINFIEGMLAEDVHLAINASFKASGIVYLNDFYGYNYKIRDSGKDKSTIHVRNRKYIEAMLNGYYEIDKLLNDENKVSYGKKIFKSHLTSWLYTIVLSKLSNSDKLILFRKSYNIFDNFYVEDPFFKGKYKKLVNHIINREFEKAVDESNYLENIQENINDKTGKSRIKRLLNKFKR
;
A
#
# COMPACT_ATOMS: atom_id res chain seq x y z
N MET A 1 -12.13 -23.09 1.76
CA MET A 1 -12.70 -22.47 0.55
C MET A 1 -12.37 -23.38 -0.62
N ASP A 2 -13.36 -23.76 -1.42
CA ASP A 2 -13.15 -24.72 -2.53
C ASP A 2 -12.84 -24.03 -3.87
N VAL A 3 -12.91 -22.69 -3.92
CA VAL A 3 -12.65 -21.87 -5.11
C VAL A 3 -11.65 -20.77 -4.77
N ASN A 4 -10.70 -20.53 -5.66
CA ASN A 4 -9.74 -19.42 -5.56
C ASN A 4 -10.45 -18.07 -5.81
N SER A 5 -10.52 -17.22 -4.80
CA SER A 5 -11.11 -15.87 -4.87
C SER A 5 -10.31 -14.89 -5.73
N GLY A 6 -9.03 -15.20 -6.01
CA GLY A 6 -8.13 -14.39 -6.83
C GLY A 6 -7.51 -13.18 -6.13
N PHE A 7 -8.01 -12.77 -4.96
CA PHE A 7 -7.49 -11.67 -4.15
C PHE A 7 -7.55 -11.99 -2.64
N PRO A 8 -6.72 -11.32 -1.79
CA PRO A 8 -6.55 -11.70 -0.39
C PRO A 8 -7.79 -11.46 0.50
N GLY A 9 -8.62 -10.47 0.15
CA GLY A 9 -9.73 -10.01 1.00
C GLY A 9 -10.66 -11.12 1.50
N THR A 10 -11.15 -11.97 0.61
CA THR A 10 -12.06 -13.08 0.97
C THR A 10 -11.42 -14.05 1.97
N GLY A 11 -10.16 -14.44 1.75
CA GLY A 11 -9.46 -15.34 2.66
C GLY A 11 -9.25 -14.73 4.05
N ARG A 12 -8.92 -13.43 4.10
CA ARG A 12 -8.75 -12.70 5.35
C ARG A 12 -10.09 -12.51 6.09
N ASN A 13 -11.20 -12.26 5.38
CA ASN A 13 -12.54 -12.20 5.96
C ASN A 13 -12.96 -13.54 6.57
N VAL A 14 -12.74 -14.66 5.86
CA VAL A 14 -12.99 -16.00 6.42
C VAL A 14 -12.17 -16.23 7.70
N GLY A 15 -10.90 -15.82 7.71
CA GLY A 15 -10.06 -15.88 8.92
C GLY A 15 -10.61 -15.02 10.06
N LEU A 16 -11.09 -13.81 9.75
CA LEU A 16 -11.68 -12.89 10.72
C LEU A 16 -12.98 -13.45 11.33
N ASP A 17 -13.83 -14.08 10.51
CA ASP A 17 -15.08 -14.70 10.97
C ASP A 17 -14.85 -15.89 11.90
N LEU A 18 -13.76 -16.63 11.69
CA LEU A 18 -13.37 -17.78 12.50
C LEU A 18 -12.56 -17.40 13.75
N ALA A 19 -12.04 -16.17 13.82
CA ALA A 19 -11.17 -15.73 14.91
C ALA A 19 -11.92 -15.67 16.26
N GLN A 20 -11.31 -16.23 17.31
CA GLN A 20 -11.87 -16.25 18.67
C GLN A 20 -11.06 -15.44 19.69
N GLY A 21 -9.81 -15.07 19.36
CA GLY A 21 -8.94 -14.29 20.25
C GLY A 21 -9.49 -12.89 20.55
N GLU A 22 -9.05 -12.27 21.64
CA GLU A 22 -9.43 -10.89 21.98
C GLU A 22 -8.98 -9.90 20.91
N CYS A 23 -7.81 -10.14 20.32
CA CYS A 23 -7.24 -9.36 19.24
C CYS A 23 -7.07 -10.19 17.97
N VAL A 24 -7.05 -9.52 16.83
CA VAL A 24 -6.79 -10.09 15.50
C VAL A 24 -5.58 -9.40 14.88
N ILE A 25 -4.71 -10.20 14.28
CA ILE A 25 -3.62 -9.76 13.42
C ILE A 25 -3.64 -10.59 12.14
N PHE A 26 -3.19 -10.02 11.03
CA PHE A 26 -3.16 -10.68 9.73
C PHE A 26 -1.72 -10.94 9.33
N ALA A 27 -1.40 -12.11 8.79
CA ALA A 27 -0.05 -12.43 8.34
C ALA A 27 -0.09 -12.84 6.87
N ASP A 28 0.92 -12.42 6.10
CA ASP A 28 1.16 -13.02 4.80
C ASP A 28 2.01 -14.29 4.98
N HIS A 29 1.70 -15.33 4.21
CA HIS A 29 2.27 -16.67 4.35
C HIS A 29 3.80 -16.78 4.18
N ASP A 30 4.45 -15.76 3.61
CA ASP A 30 5.85 -15.74 3.20
C ASP A 30 6.73 -14.82 4.06
N ASP A 31 6.15 -14.24 5.12
CA ASP A 31 6.77 -13.31 6.05
C ASP A 31 6.82 -13.88 7.48
N THR A 32 7.43 -13.14 8.41
CA THR A 32 7.52 -13.55 9.83
C THR A 32 7.31 -12.36 10.78
N TYR A 33 6.94 -12.63 12.03
CA TYR A 33 6.96 -11.65 13.12
C TYR A 33 8.24 -11.77 13.95
N GLU A 34 8.61 -10.70 14.63
CA GLU A 34 9.55 -10.78 15.76
C GLU A 34 8.93 -11.57 16.91
N GLU A 35 9.76 -12.27 17.70
CA GLU A 35 9.31 -13.22 18.72
C GLU A 35 8.38 -12.58 19.77
N ASN A 36 8.63 -11.32 20.13
CA ASN A 36 7.86 -10.56 21.11
C ASN A 36 6.78 -9.63 20.49
N ALA A 37 6.56 -9.69 19.17
CA ALA A 37 5.67 -8.74 18.49
C ALA A 37 4.23 -8.78 19.02
N PHE A 38 3.69 -9.97 19.24
CA PHE A 38 2.32 -10.11 19.70
C PHE A 38 2.14 -9.69 21.16
N GLU A 39 3.10 -10.02 22.03
CA GLU A 39 3.09 -9.61 23.44
C GLU A 39 3.12 -8.08 23.56
N ILE A 40 4.10 -7.42 22.92
CA ILE A 40 4.23 -5.96 22.94
C ILE A 40 2.98 -5.27 22.40
N MET A 41 2.47 -5.71 21.24
CA MET A 41 1.28 -5.08 20.65
C MET A 41 0.01 -5.32 21.47
N TYR A 42 -0.12 -6.49 22.09
CA TYR A 42 -1.26 -6.81 22.95
C TYR A 42 -1.23 -5.98 24.24
N ASP A 43 -0.07 -5.85 24.88
CA ASP A 43 0.10 -5.05 26.09
C ASP A 43 -0.26 -3.59 25.85
N GLU A 44 0.05 -3.06 24.66
CA GLU A 44 -0.34 -1.71 24.23
C GLU A 44 -1.86 -1.57 24.03
N ILE A 45 -2.52 -2.55 23.42
CA ILE A 45 -4.00 -2.57 23.33
C ILE A 45 -4.64 -2.59 24.72
N ALA A 46 -4.10 -3.38 25.64
CA ALA A 46 -4.65 -3.56 26.98
C ALA A 46 -4.41 -2.33 27.86
N SER A 47 -3.18 -1.82 27.90
CA SER A 47 -2.77 -0.71 28.77
C SER A 47 -3.37 0.63 28.36
N GLU A 48 -3.45 0.90 27.05
CA GLU A 48 -4.02 2.14 26.52
C GLU A 48 -5.52 2.03 26.24
N ASN A 49 -6.12 0.86 26.48
CA ASN A 49 -7.50 0.55 26.10
C ASN A 49 -7.78 0.93 24.63
N ALA A 50 -6.82 0.66 23.75
CA ALA A 50 -6.87 1.05 22.35
C ALA A 50 -7.69 0.06 21.51
N ASP A 51 -8.24 0.56 20.40
CA ASP A 51 -8.93 -0.27 19.40
C ASP A 51 -7.95 -0.89 18.41
N MET A 52 -6.81 -0.24 18.17
CA MET A 52 -5.79 -0.67 17.23
C MET A 52 -4.38 -0.25 17.68
N VAL A 53 -3.42 -1.16 17.52
CA VAL A 53 -1.99 -0.90 17.60
C VAL A 53 -1.35 -1.11 16.24
N ILE A 54 -0.43 -0.22 15.88
CA ILE A 54 0.36 -0.26 14.65
C ILE A 54 1.84 -0.33 15.03
N CYS A 55 2.59 -1.27 14.48
CA CYS A 55 4.05 -1.30 14.59
C CYS A 55 4.74 -0.99 13.25
N ASN A 56 6.05 -0.83 13.28
CA ASN A 56 6.88 -0.78 12.06
C ASN A 56 7.38 -2.17 11.66
N PHE A 57 8.14 -2.22 10.57
CA PHE A 57 8.59 -3.47 9.99
C PHE A 57 9.96 -3.36 9.32
N ASN A 58 10.59 -4.51 9.22
CA ASN A 58 11.85 -4.72 8.56
C ASN A 58 11.62 -5.18 7.12
N GLN A 59 12.38 -4.63 6.19
CA GLN A 59 12.49 -5.13 4.83
C GLN A 59 13.65 -6.13 4.78
N VAL A 60 13.33 -7.42 4.63
CA VAL A 60 14.31 -8.51 4.64
C VAL A 60 14.68 -8.88 3.21
N PHE A 61 15.87 -8.47 2.79
CA PHE A 61 16.49 -8.86 1.52
C PHE A 61 17.37 -10.10 1.73
N PRO A 62 17.75 -10.84 0.67
CA PRO A 62 18.65 -11.99 0.80
C PRO A 62 19.99 -11.70 1.48
N ASP A 63 20.48 -10.45 1.39
CA ASP A 63 21.81 -10.04 1.87
C ASP A 63 21.78 -9.05 3.04
N ARG A 64 20.60 -8.52 3.41
CA ARG A 64 20.48 -7.50 4.45
C ARG A 64 19.05 -7.35 4.96
N THR A 65 18.94 -6.77 6.15
CA THR A 65 17.68 -6.28 6.70
C THR A 65 17.73 -4.76 6.81
N VAL A 66 16.67 -4.07 6.37
CA VAL A 66 16.57 -2.62 6.41
C VAL A 66 15.28 -2.22 7.14
N PRO A 67 15.34 -1.46 8.24
CA PRO A 67 14.13 -0.98 8.91
C PRO A 67 13.35 -0.03 7.99
N PHE A 68 12.02 -0.13 8.00
CA PHE A 68 11.16 0.82 7.31
C PHE A 68 11.38 2.24 7.83
N LYS A 69 11.54 3.20 6.92
CA LYS A 69 11.72 4.60 7.31
C LYS A 69 10.35 5.24 7.55
N SER A 70 10.02 5.40 8.83
CA SER A 70 8.81 6.10 9.26
C SER A 70 8.75 7.56 8.79
N ILE A 71 7.53 8.03 8.52
CA ILE A 71 7.24 9.45 8.24
C ILE A 71 7.31 10.32 9.50
N PHE A 72 7.30 9.70 10.68
CA PHE A 72 7.34 10.38 11.99
C PHE A 72 8.77 10.57 12.54
N GLY A 73 9.80 10.18 11.76
CA GLY A 73 11.18 10.25 12.23
C GLY A 73 11.37 9.44 13.52
N ASP A 74 12.00 10.04 14.53
CA ASP A 74 12.37 9.38 15.79
C ASP A 74 11.36 9.66 16.92
N SER A 75 10.09 9.93 16.60
CA SER A 75 9.07 10.36 17.58
C SER A 75 8.68 9.34 18.66
N GLY A 76 9.25 8.12 18.66
CA GLY A 76 8.82 7.03 19.54
C GLY A 76 7.32 6.72 19.45
N LYS A 77 6.74 6.19 20.53
CA LYS A 77 5.30 5.87 20.62
C LYS A 77 4.41 7.10 20.42
N ILE A 78 3.41 6.97 19.54
CA ILE A 78 2.32 7.93 19.35
C ILE A 78 1.03 7.28 19.85
N ASN A 79 0.31 7.95 20.74
CA ASN A 79 -0.97 7.49 21.26
C ASN A 79 -2.01 8.60 21.09
N VAL A 80 -3.09 8.31 20.38
CA VAL A 80 -4.17 9.25 20.10
C VAL A 80 -5.53 8.62 20.32
N ASN A 81 -6.50 9.40 20.80
CA ASN A 81 -7.87 8.90 20.92
C ASN A 81 -8.56 8.77 19.56
N SER A 82 -8.09 9.52 18.56
CA SER A 82 -8.65 9.52 17.22
C SER A 82 -7.58 9.92 16.21
N PHE A 83 -7.68 9.40 14.99
CA PHE A 83 -6.82 9.81 13.87
C PHE A 83 -6.82 11.33 13.61
N LYS A 84 -7.82 12.08 14.11
CA LYS A 84 -7.89 13.54 13.96
C LYS A 84 -6.80 14.27 14.75
N GLU A 85 -6.35 13.70 15.86
CA GLU A 85 -5.28 14.27 16.69
C GLU A 85 -3.93 14.16 15.98
N GLU A 86 -3.72 13.07 15.23
CA GLU A 86 -2.55 12.90 14.35
C GLU A 86 -2.97 12.35 12.97
N PRO A 87 -3.38 13.22 12.03
CA PRO A 87 -3.88 12.77 10.73
C PRO A 87 -2.81 12.15 9.83
N ASP A 88 -1.51 12.32 10.12
CA ASP A 88 -0.47 11.62 9.37
C ASP A 88 -0.46 10.11 9.63
N LEU A 89 -1.15 9.59 10.66
CA LEU A 89 -1.37 8.14 10.84
C LEU A 89 -2.02 7.50 9.60
N LEU A 90 -2.87 8.25 8.88
CA LEU A 90 -3.52 7.78 7.64
C LEU A 90 -2.54 7.59 6.47
N ARG A 91 -1.28 8.03 6.61
CA ARG A 91 -0.21 7.90 5.60
C ARG A 91 0.74 6.75 5.92
N ILE A 92 0.64 6.14 7.10
CA ILE A 92 1.39 4.93 7.42
C ILE A 92 0.97 3.87 6.39
N PRO A 93 1.92 3.11 5.80
CA PRO A 93 1.57 2.03 4.89
C PRO A 93 0.46 1.15 5.47
N ALA A 94 -0.56 0.87 4.65
CA ALA A 94 -1.71 0.10 5.11
C ALA A 94 -1.32 -1.30 5.58
N ALA A 95 -0.31 -1.90 4.93
CA ALA A 95 0.52 -3.04 5.35
C ALA A 95 -0.12 -3.80 6.52
N ILE A 96 -1.22 -4.51 6.23
CA ILE A 96 -2.20 -4.84 7.26
C ILE A 96 -1.64 -5.73 8.38
N TRP A 97 -0.56 -6.44 8.06
CA TRP A 97 0.23 -7.24 8.99
C TRP A 97 0.99 -6.46 10.06
N THR A 98 1.12 -5.14 9.95
CA THR A 98 1.64 -4.29 11.05
C THR A 98 0.60 -3.97 12.12
N ARG A 99 -0.65 -4.40 11.94
CA ARG A 99 -1.79 -3.91 12.74
C ARG A 99 -2.41 -5.02 13.55
N MET A 100 -2.47 -4.80 14.87
CA MET A 100 -3.29 -5.58 15.76
C MET A 100 -4.56 -4.80 16.07
N PHE A 101 -5.70 -5.48 16.01
CA PHE A 101 -7.01 -4.88 16.26
C PHE A 101 -7.71 -5.60 17.40
N ARG A 102 -8.41 -4.86 18.26
CA ARG A 102 -9.40 -5.48 19.15
C ARG A 102 -10.52 -6.11 18.31
N ARG A 103 -10.79 -7.40 18.49
CA ARG A 103 -11.75 -8.14 17.64
C ARG A 103 -13.16 -7.58 17.75
N GLU A 104 -13.60 -7.26 18.96
CA GLU A 104 -14.92 -6.69 19.21
C GLU A 104 -15.10 -5.33 18.52
N PHE A 105 -14.02 -4.52 18.45
CA PHE A 105 -14.03 -3.26 17.72
C PHE A 105 -14.31 -3.48 16.23
N LEU A 106 -13.65 -4.44 15.59
CA LEU A 106 -13.90 -4.77 14.18
C LEU A 106 -15.34 -5.25 13.97
N GLN A 107 -15.84 -6.14 14.82
CA GLN A 107 -17.18 -6.73 14.72
C GLN A 107 -18.29 -5.68 14.91
N LYS A 108 -18.20 -4.89 15.99
CA LYS A 108 -19.17 -3.83 16.32
C LYS A 108 -19.30 -2.81 15.18
N ASN A 109 -18.18 -2.50 14.53
CA ASN A 109 -18.12 -1.49 13.47
C ASN A 109 -18.26 -2.06 12.05
N LYS A 110 -18.47 -3.38 11.92
CA LYS A 110 -18.57 -4.12 10.65
C LYS A 110 -17.39 -3.83 9.71
N ILE A 111 -16.19 -3.87 10.27
CA ILE A 111 -14.95 -3.58 9.54
C ILE A 111 -14.45 -4.90 8.94
N ASN A 112 -14.61 -5.04 7.63
CA ASN A 112 -14.18 -6.19 6.83
C ASN A 112 -13.35 -5.73 5.63
N PHE A 113 -12.61 -6.66 5.02
CA PHE A 113 -11.94 -6.40 3.75
C PHE A 113 -12.99 -6.33 2.63
N ILE A 114 -12.79 -5.39 1.71
CA ILE A 114 -13.51 -5.41 0.42
C ILE A 114 -13.01 -6.60 -0.40
N GLU A 115 -13.93 -7.32 -1.03
CA GLU A 115 -13.62 -8.53 -1.78
C GLU A 115 -13.56 -8.28 -3.28
N GLY A 116 -12.86 -9.14 -4.02
CA GLY A 116 -12.79 -9.09 -5.47
C GLY A 116 -11.91 -7.97 -6.05
N MET A 117 -11.15 -7.24 -5.23
CA MET A 117 -10.27 -6.15 -5.68
C MET A 117 -8.98 -6.03 -4.85
N LEU A 118 -8.09 -5.12 -5.25
CA LEU A 118 -6.86 -4.75 -4.55
C LEU A 118 -7.05 -3.45 -3.78
N ALA A 119 -6.06 -3.08 -2.95
CA ALA A 119 -6.16 -1.97 -2.00
C ALA A 119 -7.21 -2.21 -0.89
N GLU A 120 -7.56 -3.47 -0.68
CA GLU A 120 -8.46 -3.92 0.37
C GLU A 120 -7.89 -3.68 1.76
N ASP A 121 -6.57 -3.76 1.90
CA ASP A 121 -5.81 -3.42 3.09
C ASP A 121 -5.89 -1.92 3.40
N VAL A 122 -5.72 -1.06 2.39
CA VAL A 122 -5.88 0.39 2.51
C VAL A 122 -7.30 0.73 2.95
N HIS A 123 -8.31 0.16 2.29
CA HIS A 123 -9.70 0.38 2.67
C HIS A 123 -9.96 -0.02 4.14
N LEU A 124 -9.52 -1.21 4.56
CA LEU A 124 -9.72 -1.66 5.93
C LEU A 124 -8.98 -0.78 6.94
N ALA A 125 -7.70 -0.46 6.69
CA ALA A 125 -6.89 0.36 7.58
C ALA A 125 -7.49 1.76 7.77
N ILE A 126 -7.98 2.39 6.70
CA ILE A 126 -8.63 3.71 6.76
C ILE A 126 -9.98 3.64 7.48
N ASN A 127 -10.82 2.66 7.16
CA ASN A 127 -12.11 2.46 7.84
C ASN A 127 -11.92 2.21 9.35
N ALA A 128 -10.94 1.40 9.73
CA ALA A 128 -10.56 1.20 11.12
C ALA A 128 -10.08 2.49 11.79
N SER A 129 -9.17 3.23 11.13
CA SER A 129 -8.66 4.50 11.68
C SER A 129 -9.77 5.53 11.89
N PHE A 130 -10.79 5.57 11.03
CA PHE A 130 -11.91 6.49 11.15
C PHE A 130 -12.85 6.20 12.32
N LYS A 131 -12.94 4.94 12.74
CA LYS A 131 -13.88 4.47 13.77
C LYS A 131 -13.22 4.18 15.12
N ALA A 132 -11.90 4.03 15.15
CA ALA A 132 -11.14 3.73 16.35
C ALA A 132 -11.25 4.85 17.40
N SER A 133 -11.50 4.45 18.64
CA SER A 133 -11.36 5.22 19.87
C SER A 133 -10.11 4.73 20.60
N GLY A 134 -8.95 5.30 20.24
CA GLY A 134 -7.64 4.82 20.68
C GLY A 134 -6.86 4.16 19.54
N ILE A 135 -5.79 4.81 19.11
CA ILE A 135 -4.82 4.31 18.14
C ILE A 135 -3.43 4.51 18.73
N VAL A 136 -2.70 3.41 18.86
CA VAL A 136 -1.30 3.43 19.27
C VAL A 136 -0.42 3.10 18.07
N TYR A 137 0.58 3.91 17.82
CA TYR A 137 1.62 3.64 16.83
C TYR A 137 2.98 3.56 17.51
N LEU A 138 3.57 2.37 17.47
CA LEU A 138 4.89 2.05 18.00
C LEU A 138 5.95 2.36 16.93
N ASN A 139 6.31 3.64 16.81
CA ASN A 139 7.20 4.11 15.76
C ASN A 139 8.63 3.55 15.85
N ASP A 140 9.08 3.18 17.04
CA ASP A 140 10.42 2.64 17.33
C ASP A 140 10.45 1.10 17.40
N PHE A 141 9.30 0.44 17.24
CA PHE A 141 9.19 -1.02 17.29
C PHE A 141 8.96 -1.63 15.92
N TYR A 142 9.84 -2.55 15.51
CA TYR A 142 9.82 -3.22 14.21
C TYR A 142 9.37 -4.67 14.34
N GLY A 143 8.07 -4.89 14.58
CA GLY A 143 7.52 -6.19 14.96
C GLY A 143 7.32 -7.18 13.80
N TYR A 144 7.45 -6.75 12.55
CA TYR A 144 7.21 -7.59 11.37
C TYR A 144 8.41 -7.62 10.42
N ASN A 145 8.65 -8.76 9.79
CA ASN A 145 9.72 -8.99 8.83
C ASN A 145 9.12 -9.28 7.44
N TYR A 146 9.03 -8.23 6.62
CA TYR A 146 8.55 -8.31 5.25
C TYR A 146 9.65 -8.79 4.30
N LYS A 147 9.47 -9.97 3.72
CA LYS A 147 10.44 -10.61 2.85
C LYS A 147 10.41 -10.01 1.44
N ILE A 148 11.50 -9.37 1.04
CA ILE A 148 11.62 -8.76 -0.28
C ILE A 148 11.98 -9.81 -1.34
N ARG A 149 11.01 -10.06 -2.23
CA ARG A 149 11.08 -11.05 -3.32
C ARG A 149 11.12 -10.36 -4.69
N ASP A 150 12.22 -9.69 -5.00
CA ASP A 150 12.39 -8.89 -6.23
C ASP A 150 13.23 -9.57 -7.33
N SER A 151 13.71 -10.80 -7.11
CA SER A 151 14.62 -11.49 -8.05
C SER A 151 14.16 -12.89 -8.43
N GLY A 152 14.34 -13.25 -9.71
CA GLY A 152 14.10 -14.60 -10.22
C GLY A 152 12.63 -14.94 -10.54
N LYS A 153 12.25 -16.21 -10.36
CA LYS A 153 10.89 -16.76 -10.58
C LYS A 153 9.96 -16.56 -9.38
N ASP A 154 10.51 -16.15 -8.23
CA ASP A 154 9.79 -15.90 -6.99
C ASP A 154 9.62 -14.38 -6.85
N LYS A 155 8.74 -13.79 -7.66
CA LYS A 155 8.45 -12.35 -7.63
C LYS A 155 7.15 -12.10 -6.88
N SER A 156 7.17 -11.09 -6.01
CA SER A 156 5.95 -10.61 -5.35
C SER A 156 4.88 -10.23 -6.38
N THR A 157 3.62 -10.47 -6.04
CA THR A 157 2.44 -10.14 -6.85
C THR A 157 2.31 -8.64 -7.12
N ILE A 158 3.00 -7.79 -6.35
CA ILE A 158 3.12 -6.35 -6.62
C ILE A 158 3.73 -6.04 -8.00
N HIS A 159 4.46 -7.00 -8.60
CA HIS A 159 5.05 -6.86 -9.93
C HIS A 159 4.10 -7.29 -11.07
N VAL A 160 2.88 -7.73 -10.75
CA VAL A 160 1.87 -8.11 -11.75
C VAL A 160 1.23 -6.84 -12.33
N ARG A 161 1.60 -6.51 -13.57
CA ARG A 161 1.18 -5.29 -14.27
C ARG A 161 0.25 -5.59 -15.46
N ASN A 162 -0.71 -6.47 -15.27
CA ASN A 162 -1.72 -6.75 -16.29
C ASN A 162 -2.98 -5.89 -16.06
N ARG A 163 -3.87 -5.88 -17.04
CA ARG A 163 -5.07 -5.03 -17.04
C ARG A 163 -5.95 -5.29 -15.83
N LYS A 164 -6.23 -6.56 -15.52
CA LYS A 164 -7.07 -6.97 -14.40
C LYS A 164 -6.55 -6.42 -13.07
N TYR A 165 -5.24 -6.47 -12.83
CA TYR A 165 -4.65 -6.01 -11.56
C TYR A 165 -4.66 -4.48 -11.44
N ILE A 166 -4.29 -3.76 -12.50
CA ILE A 166 -4.29 -2.29 -12.50
C ILE A 166 -5.72 -1.75 -12.35
N GLU A 167 -6.69 -2.41 -12.98
CA GLU A 167 -8.11 -2.10 -12.86
C GLU A 167 -8.65 -2.42 -11.46
N ALA A 168 -8.30 -3.59 -10.90
CA ALA A 168 -8.70 -3.97 -9.53
C ALA A 168 -8.18 -2.99 -8.47
N MET A 169 -6.96 -2.46 -8.62
CA MET A 169 -6.43 -1.43 -7.74
C MET A 169 -7.23 -0.12 -7.83
N LEU A 170 -7.60 0.28 -9.05
CA LEU A 170 -8.41 1.47 -9.26
C LEU A 170 -9.83 1.30 -8.67
N ASN A 171 -10.42 0.12 -8.79
CA ASN A 171 -11.71 -0.19 -8.15
C ASN A 171 -11.63 -0.06 -6.62
N GLY A 172 -10.55 -0.55 -6.00
CA GLY A 172 -10.31 -0.34 -4.56
C GLY A 172 -10.20 1.13 -4.18
N TYR A 173 -9.59 1.97 -5.03
CA TYR A 173 -9.55 3.41 -4.81
C TYR A 173 -10.93 4.06 -4.87
N TYR A 174 -11.83 3.57 -5.72
CA TYR A 174 -13.22 4.03 -5.74
C TYR A 174 -14.00 3.61 -4.50
N GLU A 175 -13.75 2.43 -3.93
CA GLU A 175 -14.35 2.05 -2.64
C GLU A 175 -13.81 2.91 -1.48
N ILE A 176 -12.53 3.30 -1.52
CA ILE A 176 -11.97 4.24 -0.53
C ILE A 176 -12.57 5.65 -0.71
N ASP A 177 -12.76 6.12 -1.94
CA ASP A 177 -13.46 7.38 -2.22
C ASP A 177 -14.90 7.34 -1.68
N LYS A 178 -15.63 6.26 -1.95
CA LYS A 178 -16.96 6.05 -1.38
C LYS A 178 -16.95 6.08 0.15
N LEU A 179 -16.03 5.36 0.79
CA LEU A 179 -15.83 5.40 2.24
C LEU A 179 -15.61 6.82 2.74
N LEU A 180 -14.75 7.61 2.07
CA LEU A 180 -14.50 9.00 2.43
C LEU A 180 -15.76 9.87 2.34
N ASN A 181 -16.63 9.64 1.35
CA ASN A 181 -17.89 10.35 1.23
C ASN A 181 -18.89 9.92 2.32
N ASP A 182 -19.10 8.61 2.50
CA ASP A 182 -20.01 8.06 3.51
C ASP A 182 -19.66 8.52 4.93
N GLU A 183 -18.37 8.66 5.20
CA GLU A 183 -17.83 9.07 6.50
C GLU A 183 -17.66 10.60 6.66
N ASN A 184 -18.01 11.39 5.63
CA ASN A 184 -17.80 12.85 5.55
C ASN A 184 -16.34 13.27 5.79
N LYS A 185 -15.40 12.53 5.20
CA LYS A 185 -13.94 12.65 5.40
C LYS A 185 -13.15 12.88 4.11
N VAL A 186 -13.81 13.33 3.03
CA VAL A 186 -13.19 13.63 1.71
C VAL A 186 -11.95 14.51 1.80
N SER A 187 -11.88 15.44 2.76
CA SER A 187 -10.72 16.30 2.98
C SER A 187 -9.41 15.55 3.28
N TYR A 188 -9.49 14.32 3.81
CA TYR A 188 -8.33 13.45 4.06
C TYR A 188 -7.89 12.66 2.83
N GLY A 189 -8.69 12.63 1.75
CA GLY A 189 -8.42 11.82 0.56
C GLY A 189 -7.07 12.13 -0.08
N LYS A 190 -6.72 13.40 -0.24
CA LYS A 190 -5.39 13.82 -0.76
C LYS A 190 -4.22 13.27 0.06
N LYS A 191 -4.41 13.14 1.37
CA LYS A 191 -3.39 12.62 2.29
C LYS A 191 -3.23 11.11 2.12
N ILE A 192 -4.35 10.40 2.04
CA ILE A 192 -4.41 8.94 1.86
C ILE A 192 -3.85 8.56 0.48
N PHE A 193 -4.35 9.17 -0.59
CA PHE A 193 -4.07 8.75 -1.96
C PHE A 193 -2.69 9.14 -2.51
N LYS A 194 -1.93 10.00 -1.84
CA LYS A 194 -0.68 10.58 -2.35
C LYS A 194 0.31 9.54 -2.90
N SER A 195 0.71 8.58 -2.07
CA SER A 195 1.64 7.52 -2.47
C SER A 195 0.97 6.47 -3.35
N HIS A 196 -0.33 6.20 -3.12
CA HIS A 196 -1.11 5.21 -3.86
C HIS A 196 -1.30 5.58 -5.34
N LEU A 197 -1.73 6.81 -5.65
CA LEU A 197 -1.87 7.25 -7.05
C LEU A 197 -0.54 7.30 -7.78
N THR A 198 0.52 7.65 -7.07
CA THR A 198 1.85 7.64 -7.66
C THR A 198 2.36 6.21 -7.94
N SER A 199 2.06 5.27 -7.05
CA SER A 199 2.31 3.83 -7.28
C SER A 199 1.49 3.29 -8.46
N TRP A 200 0.23 3.70 -8.59
CA TRP A 200 -0.62 3.32 -9.72
C TRP A 200 -0.06 3.85 -11.05
N LEU A 201 0.39 5.11 -11.10
CA LEU A 201 1.08 5.69 -12.26
C LEU A 201 2.35 4.92 -12.62
N TYR A 202 3.18 4.62 -11.63
CA TYR A 202 4.39 3.80 -11.82
C TYR A 202 4.04 2.43 -12.41
N THR A 203 2.98 1.80 -11.91
CA THR A 203 2.52 0.47 -12.34
C THR A 203 2.03 0.49 -13.79
N ILE A 204 1.18 1.44 -14.17
CA ILE A 204 0.66 1.52 -15.55
C ILE A 204 1.74 1.95 -16.55
N VAL A 205 2.66 2.85 -16.17
CA VAL A 205 3.79 3.25 -17.02
C VAL A 205 4.70 2.06 -17.32
N LEU A 206 4.96 1.19 -16.35
CA LEU A 206 5.78 -0.01 -16.54
C LEU A 206 5.02 -1.23 -17.06
N SER A 207 3.75 -1.06 -17.42
CA SER A 207 2.91 -2.14 -17.93
C SER A 207 3.07 -2.30 -19.45
N LYS A 208 3.06 -3.55 -19.92
CA LYS A 208 3.04 -3.89 -21.36
C LYS A 208 1.62 -3.92 -21.94
N LEU A 209 0.75 -3.06 -21.41
CA LEU A 209 -0.63 -2.96 -21.86
C LEU A 209 -0.73 -2.30 -23.24
N SER A 210 -1.76 -2.69 -24.00
CA SER A 210 -2.09 -2.03 -25.26
C SER A 210 -2.47 -0.56 -25.03
N ASN A 211 -2.28 0.28 -26.05
CA ASN A 211 -2.73 1.67 -26.00
C ASN A 211 -4.24 1.78 -25.70
N SER A 212 -5.06 0.87 -26.23
CA SER A 212 -6.49 0.81 -25.95
C SER A 212 -6.81 0.49 -24.49
N ASP A 213 -6.05 -0.40 -23.84
CA ASP A 213 -6.24 -0.71 -22.42
C ASP A 213 -5.81 0.48 -21.54
N LYS A 214 -4.65 1.07 -21.85
CA LYS A 214 -4.16 2.28 -21.15
C LYS A 214 -5.18 3.41 -21.28
N LEU A 215 -5.76 3.62 -22.47
CA LEU A 215 -6.79 4.62 -22.71
C LEU A 215 -8.02 4.42 -21.81
N ILE A 216 -8.53 3.18 -21.71
CA ILE A 216 -9.66 2.85 -20.84
C ILE A 216 -9.31 3.13 -19.37
N LEU A 217 -8.12 2.73 -18.92
CA LEU A 217 -7.69 2.90 -17.54
C LEU A 217 -7.49 4.37 -17.17
N PHE A 218 -6.91 5.20 -18.06
CA PHE A 218 -6.79 6.65 -17.82
C PHE A 218 -8.14 7.34 -17.80
N ARG A 219 -9.08 6.94 -18.67
CA ARG A 219 -10.47 7.42 -18.62
C ARG A 219 -11.14 7.08 -17.30
N LYS A 220 -10.98 5.83 -16.85
CA LYS A 220 -11.52 5.38 -15.56
C LYS A 220 -10.86 6.06 -14.36
N SER A 221 -9.59 6.47 -14.45
CA SER A 221 -8.89 7.04 -13.30
C SER A 221 -9.18 8.53 -13.08
N TYR A 222 -9.75 9.23 -14.07
CA TYR A 222 -9.95 10.68 -14.07
C TYR A 222 -10.48 11.24 -12.74
N ASN A 223 -11.63 10.76 -12.23
CA ASN A 223 -12.25 11.34 -11.04
C ASN A 223 -11.34 11.23 -9.80
N ILE A 224 -10.70 10.09 -9.61
CA ILE A 224 -9.79 9.86 -8.48
C ILE A 224 -8.58 10.81 -8.57
N PHE A 225 -8.01 10.99 -9.77
CA PHE A 225 -6.89 11.91 -9.98
C PHE A 225 -7.30 13.37 -9.79
N ASP A 226 -8.43 13.77 -10.34
CA ASP A 226 -8.97 15.14 -10.24
C ASP A 226 -9.23 15.52 -8.77
N ASN A 227 -9.84 14.61 -8.00
CA ASN A 227 -10.20 14.85 -6.61
C ASN A 227 -8.98 14.83 -5.67
N PHE A 228 -8.08 13.86 -5.85
CA PHE A 228 -7.14 13.47 -4.80
C PHE A 228 -5.66 13.52 -5.17
N TYR A 229 -5.29 13.76 -6.43
CA TYR A 229 -3.88 13.79 -6.77
C TYR A 229 -3.15 14.95 -6.09
N VAL A 230 -2.01 14.63 -5.47
CA VAL A 230 -1.02 15.57 -4.98
C VAL A 230 0.34 15.05 -5.40
N GLU A 231 1.20 15.96 -5.86
CA GLU A 231 2.56 15.60 -6.27
C GLU A 231 3.34 14.95 -5.12
N ASP A 232 3.88 13.77 -5.38
CA ASP A 232 4.79 13.09 -4.46
C ASP A 232 6.24 13.57 -4.70
N PRO A 233 6.86 14.25 -3.71
CA PRO A 233 8.24 14.74 -3.83
C PRO A 233 9.25 13.65 -4.14
N PHE A 234 8.98 12.39 -3.78
CA PHE A 234 9.86 11.25 -4.07
C PHE A 234 10.11 11.11 -5.58
N PHE A 235 9.10 11.40 -6.40
CA PHE A 235 9.18 11.26 -7.84
C PHE A 235 9.58 12.55 -8.57
N LYS A 236 9.86 13.65 -7.85
CA LYS A 236 10.43 14.91 -8.40
C LYS A 236 9.73 15.39 -9.68
N GLY A 237 8.40 15.34 -9.71
CA GLY A 237 7.60 15.78 -10.86
C GLY A 237 7.64 14.88 -12.09
N LYS A 238 8.23 13.67 -12.00
CA LYS A 238 8.35 12.73 -13.13
C LYS A 238 7.01 12.48 -13.86
N TYR A 239 5.91 12.37 -13.12
CA TYR A 239 4.60 12.08 -13.68
C TYR A 239 3.72 13.32 -13.89
N LYS A 240 4.24 14.53 -13.62
CA LYS A 240 3.44 15.76 -13.65
C LYS A 240 2.74 15.97 -14.99
N LYS A 241 3.46 15.76 -16.10
CA LYS A 241 2.90 15.90 -17.46
C LYS A 241 1.80 14.87 -17.74
N LEU A 242 2.05 13.61 -17.38
CA LEU A 242 1.06 12.52 -17.52
C LEU A 242 -0.23 12.84 -16.74
N VAL A 243 -0.09 13.28 -15.50
CA VAL A 243 -1.24 13.62 -14.65
C VAL A 243 -2.01 14.82 -15.20
N ASN A 244 -1.34 15.84 -15.71
CA ASN A 244 -1.99 16.97 -16.36
C ASN A 244 -2.85 16.50 -17.55
N HIS A 245 -2.36 15.55 -18.37
CA HIS A 245 -3.16 14.99 -19.46
C HIS A 245 -4.39 14.22 -18.93
N ILE A 246 -4.25 13.46 -17.84
CA ILE A 246 -5.39 12.75 -17.21
C ILE A 246 -6.44 13.75 -16.73
N ILE A 247 -6.05 14.76 -15.94
CA ILE A 247 -6.96 15.75 -15.33
C ILE A 247 -7.60 16.65 -16.40
N ASN A 248 -6.88 17.00 -17.46
CA ASN A 248 -7.42 17.75 -18.60
C ASN A 248 -8.24 16.88 -19.57
N ARG A 249 -8.45 15.59 -19.26
CA ARG A 249 -9.18 14.62 -20.09
C ARG A 249 -8.58 14.42 -21.50
N GLU A 250 -7.28 14.66 -21.65
CA GLU A 250 -6.50 14.45 -22.86
C GLU A 250 -5.94 13.01 -22.88
N PHE A 251 -6.81 12.02 -22.83
CA PHE A 251 -6.44 10.63 -22.53
C PHE A 251 -5.51 10.00 -23.57
N GLU A 252 -5.66 10.35 -24.84
CA GLU A 252 -4.76 9.92 -25.91
C GLU A 252 -3.34 10.45 -25.67
N LYS A 253 -3.20 11.72 -25.25
CA LYS A 253 -1.90 12.30 -24.86
C LYS A 253 -1.35 11.65 -23.58
N ALA A 254 -2.22 11.25 -22.66
CA ALA A 254 -1.81 10.49 -21.47
C ALA A 254 -1.22 9.12 -21.85
N VAL A 255 -1.81 8.43 -22.84
CA VAL A 255 -1.24 7.19 -23.39
C VAL A 255 0.14 7.44 -23.97
N ASP A 256 0.29 8.44 -24.84
CA ASP A 256 1.57 8.78 -25.47
C ASP A 256 2.65 9.12 -24.43
N GLU A 257 2.33 9.95 -23.44
CA GLU A 257 3.24 10.31 -22.36
C GLU A 257 3.62 9.10 -21.50
N SER A 258 2.67 8.20 -21.22
CA SER A 258 2.97 6.98 -20.46
C SER A 258 3.95 6.05 -21.20
N ASN A 259 3.81 5.93 -22.53
CA ASN A 259 4.72 5.14 -23.38
C ASN A 259 6.10 5.80 -23.49
N TYR A 260 6.16 7.14 -23.54
CA TYR A 260 7.41 7.89 -23.49
C TYR A 260 8.16 7.65 -22.17
N LEU A 261 7.45 7.72 -21.04
CA LEU A 261 8.02 7.48 -19.71
C LEU A 261 8.51 6.03 -19.51
N GLU A 262 7.82 5.06 -20.10
CA GLU A 262 8.22 3.65 -20.10
C GLU A 262 9.62 3.48 -20.73
N ASN A 263 9.80 4.03 -21.95
CA ASN A 263 11.06 3.96 -22.68
C ASN A 263 12.23 4.58 -21.89
N ILE A 264 12.00 5.70 -21.19
CA ILE A 264 13.04 6.31 -20.34
C ILE A 264 13.44 5.36 -19.21
N GLN A 265 12.47 4.69 -18.60
CA GLN A 265 12.70 3.85 -17.43
C GLN A 265 13.39 2.52 -17.79
N GLU A 266 13.04 1.93 -18.93
CA GLU A 266 13.77 0.78 -19.48
C GLU A 266 15.22 1.15 -19.79
N ASN A 267 15.46 2.31 -20.40
CA ASN A 267 16.81 2.80 -20.69
C ASN A 267 17.67 3.03 -19.43
N ILE A 268 17.06 3.43 -18.31
CA ILE A 268 17.76 3.57 -17.02
C ILE A 268 18.13 2.20 -16.44
N ASN A 269 17.20 1.24 -16.49
CA ASN A 269 17.43 -0.14 -16.01
C ASN A 269 18.46 -0.88 -16.87
N ASP A 270 18.47 -0.64 -18.18
CA ASP A 270 19.47 -1.17 -19.10
C ASP A 270 20.86 -0.55 -18.88
N LYS A 271 20.94 0.75 -18.60
CA LYS A 271 22.21 1.42 -18.27
C LYS A 271 22.80 0.95 -16.94
N THR A 272 21.97 0.72 -15.93
CA THR A 272 22.43 0.15 -14.65
C THR A 272 22.79 -1.33 -14.78
N GLY A 273 22.06 -2.10 -15.59
CA GLY A 273 22.40 -3.48 -15.97
C GLY A 273 23.74 -3.57 -16.70
N LYS A 274 23.97 -2.75 -17.73
CA LYS A 274 25.23 -2.67 -18.47
C LYS A 274 26.39 -2.17 -17.60
N SER A 275 26.17 -1.23 -16.68
CA SER A 275 27.20 -0.77 -15.74
C SER A 275 27.58 -1.85 -14.72
N ARG A 276 26.60 -2.65 -14.27
CA ARG A 276 26.80 -3.80 -13.36
C ARG A 276 27.54 -4.94 -14.05
N ILE A 277 27.21 -5.27 -15.30
CA ILE A 277 27.93 -6.25 -16.13
C ILE A 277 29.36 -5.77 -16.42
N LYS A 278 29.56 -4.49 -16.74
CA LYS A 278 30.89 -3.90 -16.95
C LYS A 278 31.76 -3.93 -15.68
N ARG A 279 31.16 -3.72 -14.50
CA ARG A 279 31.85 -3.89 -13.20
C ARG A 279 32.23 -5.35 -12.91
N LEU A 280 31.34 -6.30 -13.23
CA LEU A 280 31.62 -7.74 -13.07
C LEU A 280 32.74 -8.19 -14.01
N LEU A 281 32.69 -7.84 -15.29
CA LEU A 281 33.72 -8.19 -16.27
C LEU A 281 35.10 -7.59 -15.95
N ASN A 282 35.15 -6.40 -15.34
CA ASN A 282 36.40 -5.81 -14.87
C ASN A 282 36.96 -6.47 -13.61
N LYS A 283 36.14 -7.23 -12.87
CA LYS A 283 36.55 -7.98 -11.66
C LYS A 283 37.22 -9.31 -11.99
N PHE A 284 37.01 -9.84 -13.21
CA PHE A 284 37.66 -11.05 -13.73
C PHE A 284 38.91 -10.75 -14.59
N LYS A 285 39.33 -9.48 -14.68
CA LYS A 285 40.54 -9.03 -15.40
C LYS A 285 41.65 -8.54 -14.45
N ARG A 286 41.61 -8.91 -13.16
CA ARG A 286 42.68 -8.66 -12.19
C ARG A 286 43.00 -9.93 -11.44
#